data_AF-R7ZDR8-F1
#
_entry.id   AF-R7ZDR8-F1
#
_cell.length_a   1.000
_cell.length_b   1.000
_cell.length_c   1.000
_cell.angle_alpha   90.00
_cell.angle_beta   90.00
_cell.angle_gamma   90.00
#
_symmetry.space_group_name_H-M   'P 1'
#
loop_
_entity.id
_entity.type
_entity.pdbx_description
1 polymer ?
#
loop_
_entity_poly.entity_id
_entity_poly.type
_entity_poly.pdbx_seq_one_letter_code
_entity_poly.pdbx_strand_id
1 'polypeptide(L)'
;MAKVSVEQRIQAVQRYLNGDESMSGIAKDIGVTDRVVSDWIRRYQKNGVEAFLKSYTKYSADYKMNVLNYMNETGTSSIDTAALFKISSTFCCVSASKFVYFSTFTVSF
;
A
#
# COMPACT_ATOMS: atom_id res chain seq x y z
N MET A 1 -16.68 8.71 8.95
CA MET A 1 -15.79 7.81 9.71
C MET A 1 -14.45 8.51 9.92
N ALA A 2 -14.07 8.77 11.17
CA ALA A 2 -12.79 9.39 11.48
C ALA A 2 -11.65 8.46 11.07
N LYS A 3 -10.69 8.99 10.31
CA LYS A 3 -9.52 8.21 9.88
C LYS A 3 -8.59 8.08 11.07
N VAL A 4 -8.60 6.92 11.73
CA VAL A 4 -7.68 6.62 12.84
C VAL A 4 -6.24 6.80 12.35
N SER A 5 -5.51 7.69 13.02
CA SER A 5 -4.10 8.02 12.72
C SER A 5 -3.17 6.82 12.96
N VAL A 6 -1.97 6.85 12.39
CA VAL A 6 -1.00 5.75 12.55
C VAL A 6 -0.53 5.67 14.00
N GLU A 7 -0.32 6.82 14.62
CA GLU A 7 0.11 7.00 15.99
C GLU A 7 -0.90 6.37 16.96
N GLN A 8 -2.20 6.63 16.75
CA GLN A 8 -3.27 6.01 17.55
C GLN A 8 -3.29 4.48 17.43
N ARG A 9 -2.98 3.93 16.25
CA ARG A 9 -2.91 2.46 16.07
C ARG A 9 -1.72 1.85 16.79
N ILE A 10 -0.56 2.52 16.75
CA ILE A 10 0.64 2.06 17.46
C ILE A 10 0.39 2.10 18.97
N GLN A 11 -0.16 3.20 19.48
CA GLN A 11 -0.50 3.35 20.89
C GLN A 11 -1.51 2.29 21.35
N ALA A 12 -2.53 1.99 20.52
CA ALA A 12 -3.51 0.94 20.78
C ALA A 12 -2.85 -0.43 20.96
N VAL A 13 -1.93 -0.80 20.05
CA VAL A 13 -1.23 -2.08 20.13
C VAL A 13 -0.27 -2.13 21.32
N GLN A 14 0.40 -1.02 21.64
CA GLN A 14 1.28 -0.94 22.82
C GLN A 14 0.50 -1.12 24.14
N ARG A 15 -0.65 -0.46 24.31
CA ARG A 15 -1.54 -0.66 25.48
C ARG A 15 -1.94 -2.12 25.65
N TYR A 16 -2.24 -2.81 24.54
CA TYR A 16 -2.54 -4.24 24.58
C TYR A 16 -1.33 -5.10 24.97
N LEU A 17 -0.15 -4.82 24.41
CA LEU A 17 1.07 -5.59 24.68
C LEU A 17 1.61 -5.37 26.10
N ASN A 18 1.41 -4.19 26.67
CA ASN A 18 1.78 -3.88 28.05
C ASN A 18 0.84 -4.55 29.07
N GLY A 19 -0.31 -5.08 28.63
CA GLY A 19 -1.30 -5.69 29.51
C GLY A 19 -2.17 -4.68 30.25
N ASP A 20 -2.12 -3.40 29.87
CA ASP A 20 -2.87 -2.33 30.53
C ASP A 20 -4.38 -2.49 30.27
N GLU A 21 -4.77 -2.93 29.07
CA GLU A 21 -6.17 -3.02 28.65
C GLU A 21 -6.49 -4.21 27.72
N SER A 22 -7.74 -4.65 27.79
CA SER A 22 -8.29 -5.63 26.85
C SER A 22 -8.56 -5.03 25.46
N MET A 23 -8.50 -5.85 24.41
CA MET A 23 -8.84 -5.44 23.03
C MET A 23 -10.19 -4.73 22.93
N SER A 24 -11.18 -5.17 23.70
CA SER A 24 -12.52 -4.60 23.70
C SER A 24 -12.58 -3.19 24.30
N GLY A 25 -11.72 -2.88 25.28
CA GLY A 25 -11.58 -1.54 25.85
C GLY A 25 -10.98 -0.58 24.83
N ILE A 26 -9.86 -0.99 24.23
CA ILE A 26 -9.16 -0.24 23.18
C ILE A 26 -10.07 0.02 21.97
N ALA A 27 -10.86 -0.97 21.58
CA ALA A 27 -11.84 -0.85 20.49
C ALA A 27 -12.89 0.23 20.80
N LYS A 28 -13.44 0.24 22.01
CA LYS A 28 -14.42 1.25 22.45
C LYS A 28 -13.82 2.66 22.52
N ASP A 29 -12.62 2.79 23.09
CA ASP A 29 -11.91 4.08 23.21
C ASP A 29 -11.71 4.76 21.85
N ILE A 30 -11.33 3.97 20.84
CA ILE A 30 -11.00 4.48 19.50
C ILE A 30 -12.25 4.50 18.60
N GLY A 31 -13.35 3.88 19.03
CA GLY A 31 -14.58 3.74 18.24
C GLY A 31 -14.42 2.79 17.05
N VAL A 32 -13.60 1.75 17.19
CA VAL A 32 -13.39 0.70 16.17
C VAL A 32 -13.94 -0.63 16.66
N THR A 33 -14.07 -1.58 15.73
CA THR A 33 -14.46 -2.95 16.03
C THR A 33 -13.25 -3.74 16.56
N ASP A 34 -13.49 -4.69 17.46
CA ASP A 34 -12.50 -5.64 18.00
C ASP A 34 -11.66 -6.33 16.91
N ARG A 35 -12.29 -6.69 15.79
CA ARG A 35 -11.62 -7.27 14.61
C ARG A 35 -10.55 -6.37 14.01
N VAL A 36 -10.75 -5.05 14.06
CA VAL A 36 -9.77 -4.06 13.56
C VAL A 36 -8.54 -4.03 14.47
N VAL A 37 -8.77 -4.05 15.79
CA VAL A 37 -7.69 -4.11 16.79
C VAL A 37 -6.90 -5.41 16.66
N SER A 38 -7.58 -6.54 16.46
CA SER A 38 -6.95 -7.84 16.21
C SER A 38 -6.02 -7.81 14.99
N ASP A 39 -6.47 -7.20 13.88
CA ASP A 39 -5.67 -7.08 12.67
C ASP A 39 -4.42 -6.20 12.90
N TRP A 40 -4.54 -5.12 13.69
CA TRP A 40 -3.40 -4.29 14.06
C TRP A 40 -2.38 -5.07 14.88
N ILE A 41 -2.81 -5.81 15.90
CA ILE A 41 -1.91 -6.62 16.74
C ILE A 41 -1.17 -7.66 15.88
N ARG A 42 -1.88 -8.38 15.01
CA ARG A 42 -1.29 -9.38 14.11
C ARG A 42 -0.26 -8.76 13.17
N ARG A 43 -0.55 -7.59 12.62
CA ARG A 43 0.39 -6.84 11.76
C ARG A 43 1.62 -6.38 12.52
N TYR A 44 1.43 -5.85 13.73
CA TYR A 44 2.51 -5.43 14.62
C TYR A 44 3.43 -6.60 15.01
N GLN A 45 2.88 -7.77 15.32
CA GLN A 45 3.68 -8.95 15.66
C GLN A 45 4.56 -9.43 14.50
N LYS A 46 4.06 -9.32 13.26
CA LYS A 46 4.78 -9.80 12.08
C LYS A 46 5.85 -8.81 11.59
N ASN A 47 5.54 -7.52 11.63
CA ASN A 47 6.31 -6.48 10.92
C ASN A 47 6.73 -5.32 11.85
N GLY A 48 6.40 -5.37 13.14
CA GLY A 48 6.66 -4.30 14.10
C GLY A 48 5.95 -2.99 13.76
N VAL A 49 6.56 -1.88 14.16
CA VAL A 49 6.09 -0.52 13.86
C VAL A 49 6.06 -0.25 12.35
N GLU A 50 6.93 -0.91 11.57
CA GLU A 50 6.96 -0.76 10.12
C GLU A 50 5.65 -1.20 9.45
N ALA A 51 4.86 -2.06 10.09
CA ALA A 51 3.57 -2.51 9.58
C ALA A 51 2.56 -1.37 9.38
N PHE A 52 2.72 -0.29 10.16
CA PHE A 52 1.86 0.89 10.10
C PHE A 52 2.48 2.04 9.31
N LEU A 53 3.81 2.02 9.15
CA LEU A 53 4.56 2.98 8.32
C LEU A 53 4.51 2.59 6.84
N LYS A 54 4.46 1.29 6.51
CA LYS A 54 4.34 0.77 5.13
C LYS A 54 2.92 0.92 4.60
N SER A 55 2.44 2.15 4.47
CA SER A 55 1.52 2.49 3.39
C SER A 55 2.39 2.45 2.13
N TYR A 56 2.22 1.44 1.26
CA TYR A 56 2.70 1.39 -0.14
C TYR A 56 3.75 2.44 -0.53
N THR A 57 4.95 2.04 -0.97
CA THR A 57 6.00 2.97 -1.47
C THR A 57 5.36 4.13 -2.23
N LYS A 58 5.24 5.29 -1.56
CA LYS A 58 4.59 6.46 -2.12
C LYS A 58 5.57 7.05 -3.12
N TYR A 59 5.62 6.46 -4.31
CA TYR A 59 6.21 7.12 -5.44
C TYR A 59 5.46 8.44 -5.64
N SER A 60 6.20 9.55 -5.70
CA SER A 60 5.63 10.84 -6.07
C SER A 60 4.92 10.73 -7.42
N ALA A 61 3.95 11.61 -7.68
CA ALA A 61 3.26 11.64 -8.96
C ALA A 61 4.25 11.75 -10.13
N ASP A 62 5.28 12.59 -9.96
CA ASP A 62 6.37 12.77 -10.93
C ASP A 62 7.19 11.50 -11.15
N TYR A 63 7.49 10.75 -10.08
CA TYR A 63 8.21 9.49 -10.22
C TYR A 63 7.41 8.46 -11.02
N LYS A 64 6.09 8.37 -10.77
CA LYS A 64 5.21 7.48 -11.54
C LYS A 64 5.15 7.91 -13.01
N MET A 65 5.11 9.22 -13.28
CA MET A 65 5.07 9.75 -14.64
C MET A 65 6.38 9.47 -15.40
N ASN A 66 7.52 9.64 -14.73
CA ASN A 66 8.83 9.30 -15.33
C ASN A 66 8.93 7.82 -15.69
N VAL A 67 8.44 6.92 -14.83
CA VAL A 67 8.41 5.47 -15.11
C VAL A 67 7.51 5.16 -16.32
N LEU A 68 6.36 5.83 -16.45
CA LEU A 68 5.45 5.65 -17.58
C LEU A 68 6.04 6.19 -18.89
N ASN A 69 6.63 7.39 -18.87
CA ASN A 69 7.29 7.98 -20.03
C ASN A 69 8.44 7.11 -20.51
N TYR A 70 9.26 6.61 -19.58
CA TYR A 70 10.34 5.69 -19.90
C TYR A 70 9.83 4.42 -20.59
N MET A 71 8.74 3.80 -20.11
CA MET A 71 8.16 2.63 -20.77
C MET A 71 7.61 2.94 -22.16
N ASN A 72 7.03 4.12 -22.37
CA ASN A 72 6.52 4.55 -23.66
C ASN A 72 7.64 4.85 -24.66
N GLU A 73 8.75 5.43 -24.20
CA GLU A 73 9.90 5.78 -25.04
C GLU A 73 10.77 4.57 -25.40
N THR A 74 10.95 3.64 -24.45
CA THR A 74 11.84 2.49 -24.62
C THR A 74 11.13 1.20 -25.02
N GLY A 75 9.80 1.15 -24.88
CA GLY A 75 9.00 -0.04 -25.16
C GLY A 75 9.30 -1.23 -24.22
N THR A 76 9.90 -0.98 -23.05
CA THR A 76 10.33 -2.05 -22.13
C THR A 76 9.16 -2.75 -21.46
N SER A 77 9.35 -4.04 -21.17
CA SER A 77 8.38 -4.80 -20.39
C SER A 77 8.20 -4.19 -18.99
N SER A 78 7.00 -4.35 -18.43
CA SER A 78 6.68 -3.96 -17.07
C SER A 78 7.59 -4.61 -16.03
N ILE A 79 8.13 -5.80 -16.34
CA ILE A 79 9.01 -6.56 -15.44
C ILE A 79 10.41 -5.94 -15.42
N ASP A 80 10.99 -5.70 -16.60
CA ASP A 80 12.32 -5.11 -16.73
C ASP A 80 12.36 -3.68 -16.18
N THR A 81 11.29 -2.93 -16.42
CA THR A 81 11.13 -1.58 -15.86
C THR A 81 11.02 -1.63 -14.33
N ALA A 82 10.24 -2.55 -13.76
CA ALA A 82 10.15 -2.69 -12.30
C ALA A 82 11.50 -3.08 -11.67
N ALA A 83 12.28 -3.93 -12.34
CA ALA A 83 13.63 -4.29 -11.89
C ALA A 83 14.59 -3.09 -11.96
N LEU A 84 14.55 -2.31 -13.05
CA LEU A 84 15.38 -1.12 -13.24
C LEU A 84 15.08 -0.02 -12.20
N PHE A 85 13.80 0.24 -11.95
CA PHE A 85 13.34 1.27 -11.02
C PHE A 85 13.23 0.77 -9.57
N LYS A 86 13.67 -0.45 -9.26
CA LYS A 86 13.62 -1.07 -7.92
C LYS A 86 12.21 -1.05 -7.31
N ILE A 87 11.19 -1.25 -8.13
CA ILE A 87 9.80 -1.21 -7.71
C ILE A 87 9.40 -2.56 -7.12
N SER A 88 9.11 -2.58 -5.82
CA SER A 88 8.81 -3.79 -5.03
C SER A 88 7.51 -4.52 -5.43
N SER A 89 6.67 -3.96 -6.31
CA SER A 89 5.41 -4.59 -6.72
C SER A 89 5.22 -4.51 -8.23
N THR A 90 5.39 -5.66 -8.89
CA THR A 90 5.21 -5.88 -10.34
C THR A 90 3.76 -5.62 -10.79
N PHE A 91 2.79 -5.63 -9.87
CA PHE A 91 1.36 -5.49 -10.17
C PHE A 91 0.93 -4.05 -10.50
N CYS A 92 1.72 -3.02 -10.18
CA CYS A 92 1.31 -1.63 -10.46
C CYS A 92 1.43 -1.26 -11.94
N CYS A 93 2.33 -1.89 -12.68
CA CYS A 93 2.58 -1.58 -14.09
C CYS A 93 1.55 -2.18 -15.05
N VAL A 94 0.91 -3.30 -14.67
CA VAL A 94 0.02 -4.07 -15.56
C VAL A 94 -1.29 -3.34 -15.87
N SER A 95 -1.75 -2.45 -14.98
CA SER A 95 -3.01 -1.73 -15.18
C SER A 95 -2.91 -0.55 -16.16
N ALA A 96 -1.70 -0.09 -16.50
CA ALA A 96 -1.48 0.99 -17.48
C ALA A 96 -1.29 0.45 -18.91
N SER A 97 -0.63 -0.70 -19.07
CA SER A 97 -0.35 -1.27 -20.40
C SER A 97 -1.61 -1.79 -21.13
N LYS A 98 -2.69 -2.12 -20.40
CA LYS A 98 -3.93 -2.61 -21.02
C LYS A 98 -4.76 -1.53 -21.73
N PHE A 99 -4.53 -0.25 -21.43
CA PHE A 99 -5.25 0.86 -22.08
C PHE A 99 -4.61 1.28 -23.41
N VAL A 100 -3.29 1.13 -23.55
CA VAL A 100 -2.59 1.53 -24.80
C VAL A 100 -2.75 0.46 -25.89
N TYR A 101 -2.78 -0.82 -25.53
CA TYR A 101 -2.90 -1.91 -26.50
C TYR A 101 -4.30 -2.05 -27.14
N PHE A 102 -5.35 -1.46 -26.55
CA PHE A 102 -6.70 -1.49 -27.14
C PHE A 102 -7.00 -0.29 -28.05
N SER A 103 -6.17 0.76 -28.00
CA SER A 103 -6.35 1.97 -28.82
C SER A 103 -5.63 1.93 -30.17
N THR A 104 -4.74 0.95 -30.40
CA THR A 104 -3.99 0.84 -31.67
C THR A 104 -4.51 -0.25 -32.61
N PHE A 105 -5.57 -0.99 -32.25
CA PHE A 105 -6.13 -2.06 -33.08
C PHE A 105 -7.55 -1.75 -33.61
N THR A 106 -7.84 -0.49 -33.93
CA THR A 106 -9.09 -0.13 -34.65
C THR A 106 -8.86 0.85 -35.79
N VAL A 107 -7.74 0.75 -36.53
CA VAL A 107 -7.70 1.24 -37.92
C VAL A 107 -6.79 0.34 -38.75
N SER A 108 -7.37 -0.67 -39.38
CA SER A 108 -6.91 -1.20 -40.67
C SER A 108 -8.12 -1.88 -41.31
N PHE A 109 -8.76 -1.13 -42.21
CA PHE A 109 -9.63 -1.63 -43.25
C PHE A 109 -8.76 -1.91 -44.48
#